data_AF-M3ATG5-F1
#
_entry.id   AF-M3ATG5-F1
#
_cell.length_a   1.000
_cell.length_b   1.000
_cell.length_c   1.000
_cell.angle_alpha   90.00
_cell.angle_beta   90.00
_cell.angle_gamma   90.00
#
_symmetry.space_group_name_H-M   'P 1'
#
loop_
_entity.id
_entity.type
_entity.pdbx_description
1 polymer ?
#
loop_
_entity_poly.entity_id
_entity_poly.type
_entity_poly.pdbx_seq_one_letter_code
_entity_poly.pdbx_strand_id
1 'polypeptide(L)'
;MKKLSARRRHPLAAVVVLLFALAVTGGLYAAFAPAESAKADDTAQSLAIEEGKKLYSVGCASCHGTGAQGTSDGPSLVGVGSAAVDFQVRTGRMPMQQQGAQAPRKKPVYTQAQTDQLAAYIASLGAGPSVPSKDQYSPDGGDIAKGGELFRTNCAQCHNFTGKGGALSNGKFAPSLEDVDPKHIYEAMQTGPQNMPSFPDTTMSQKNKKDIIAYLDEVNTSKSESPGGLNLGGLGPVSEGLFGWIFGLGALIALAIWVAARTAKAKKS
;
A
#
# COMPACT_ATOMS: atom_id res chain seq x y z
N MET A 1 -11.55 33.45 -68.67
CA MET A 1 -11.94 33.49 -67.23
C MET A 1 -13.23 34.28 -66.98
N LYS A 2 -14.32 34.12 -67.77
CA LYS A 2 -15.59 34.87 -67.58
C LYS A 2 -16.80 34.03 -67.11
N LYS A 3 -16.72 32.69 -67.16
CA LYS A 3 -17.85 31.81 -66.78
C LYS A 3 -18.04 31.61 -65.26
N LEU A 4 -16.97 31.74 -64.47
CA LEU A 4 -17.03 31.59 -63.00
C LEU A 4 -17.66 32.80 -62.30
N SER A 5 -17.54 34.00 -62.87
CA SER A 5 -18.09 35.24 -62.27
C SER A 5 -19.61 35.35 -62.40
N ALA A 6 -20.23 34.75 -63.41
CA ALA A 6 -21.69 34.79 -63.62
C ALA A 6 -22.44 33.86 -62.65
N ARG A 7 -21.83 32.72 -62.26
CA ARG A 7 -22.42 31.77 -61.30
C ARG A 7 -22.31 32.20 -59.83
N ARG A 8 -21.45 33.18 -59.50
CA ARG A 8 -21.33 33.73 -58.13
C ARG A 8 -22.58 34.47 -57.63
N ARG A 9 -23.48 34.90 -58.53
CA ARG A 9 -24.70 35.66 -58.19
C ARG A 9 -25.97 34.79 -58.19
N HIS A 10 -25.85 33.48 -58.37
CA HIS A 10 -26.99 32.57 -58.37
C HIS A 10 -27.36 32.19 -56.92
N PRO A 11 -28.65 32.22 -56.52
CA PRO A 11 -29.06 31.97 -55.12
C PRO A 11 -28.61 30.60 -54.59
N LEU A 12 -28.46 29.60 -55.46
CA LEU A 12 -27.95 28.27 -55.11
C LEU A 12 -26.45 28.23 -54.75
N ALA A 13 -25.67 29.25 -55.11
CA ALA A 13 -24.25 29.29 -54.76
C ALA A 13 -24.03 29.43 -53.24
N ALA A 14 -24.93 30.17 -52.56
CA ALA A 14 -24.90 30.29 -51.09
C ALA A 14 -25.18 28.94 -50.41
N VAL A 15 -26.14 28.17 -50.92
CA VAL A 15 -26.47 26.84 -50.39
C VAL A 15 -25.31 25.86 -50.55
N VAL A 16 -24.66 25.85 -51.71
CA VAL A 16 -23.51 24.98 -51.97
C VAL A 16 -22.32 25.35 -51.07
N VAL A 17 -22.03 26.63 -50.89
CA VAL A 17 -20.96 27.09 -49.99
C VAL A 17 -21.28 26.72 -48.54
N LEU A 18 -22.53 26.84 -48.10
CA LEU A 18 -22.95 26.52 -46.74
C LEU A 18 -22.89 25.01 -46.46
N LEU A 19 -23.31 24.17 -47.42
CA LEU A 19 -23.17 22.71 -47.32
C LEU A 19 -21.71 22.28 -47.33
N PHE A 20 -20.87 22.90 -48.16
CA PHE A 20 -19.44 22.63 -48.18
C PHE A 20 -18.76 23.05 -46.88
N ALA A 21 -19.13 24.22 -46.33
CA ALA A 21 -18.65 24.68 -45.04
C ALA A 21 -19.06 23.73 -43.91
N LEU A 22 -20.34 23.30 -43.86
CA LEU A 22 -20.83 22.32 -42.87
C LEU A 22 -20.12 20.96 -43.00
N ALA A 23 -19.88 20.50 -44.22
CA ALA A 23 -19.20 19.24 -44.46
C ALA A 23 -17.72 19.30 -44.03
N VAL A 24 -17.05 20.42 -44.31
CA VAL A 24 -15.66 20.64 -43.90
C VAL A 24 -15.55 20.80 -42.38
N THR A 25 -16.42 21.59 -41.74
CA THR A 25 -16.39 21.72 -40.28
C THR A 25 -16.80 20.44 -39.57
N GLY A 26 -17.80 19.72 -40.09
CA GLY A 26 -18.20 18.40 -39.56
C GLY A 26 -17.11 17.34 -39.76
N GLY A 27 -16.45 17.32 -40.91
CA GLY A 27 -15.35 16.40 -41.20
C GLY A 27 -14.09 16.68 -40.38
N LEU A 28 -13.73 17.96 -40.20
CA LEU A 28 -12.64 18.37 -39.32
C LEU A 28 -12.98 18.05 -37.85
N TYR A 29 -14.21 18.31 -37.41
CA TYR A 29 -14.63 17.94 -36.06
C TYR A 29 -14.56 16.42 -35.86
N ALA A 30 -15.02 15.60 -36.81
CA ALA A 30 -14.91 14.14 -36.70
C ALA A 30 -13.46 13.62 -36.69
N ALA A 31 -12.56 14.27 -37.44
CA ALA A 31 -11.15 13.89 -37.51
C ALA A 31 -10.33 14.31 -36.28
N PHE A 32 -10.75 15.39 -35.60
CA PHE A 32 -10.06 15.96 -34.43
C PHE A 32 -10.84 15.82 -33.11
N ALA A 33 -12.06 15.27 -33.14
CA ALA A 33 -12.80 14.95 -31.94
C ALA A 33 -12.03 13.87 -31.16
N PRO A 34 -11.90 14.03 -29.83
CA PRO A 34 -11.32 12.99 -29.01
C PRO A 34 -12.12 11.70 -29.20
N ALA A 35 -11.42 10.62 -29.50
CA ALA A 35 -12.03 9.30 -29.66
C ALA A 35 -12.84 8.92 -28.42
N GLU A 36 -13.83 8.07 -28.61
CA GLU A 36 -14.88 7.61 -27.68
C GLU A 36 -14.37 6.80 -26.46
N SER A 37 -13.19 7.13 -25.93
CA SER A 37 -12.57 6.52 -24.76
C SER A 37 -13.36 6.75 -23.46
N ALA A 38 -14.06 7.88 -23.35
CA ALA A 38 -14.82 8.22 -22.13
C ALA A 38 -15.98 7.25 -21.84
N LYS A 39 -16.68 6.73 -22.88
CA LYS A 39 -17.80 5.78 -22.66
C LYS A 39 -17.33 4.39 -22.24
N ALA A 40 -16.16 3.96 -22.71
CA ALA A 40 -15.60 2.66 -22.35
C ALA A 40 -15.17 2.62 -20.88
N ASP A 41 -14.56 3.71 -20.39
CA ASP A 41 -14.13 3.84 -18.99
C ASP A 41 -15.32 3.91 -18.02
N ASP A 42 -16.38 4.66 -18.34
CA ASP A 42 -17.59 4.71 -17.51
C ASP A 42 -18.29 3.33 -17.43
N THR A 43 -18.29 2.59 -18.53
CA THR A 43 -18.89 1.24 -18.57
C THR A 43 -18.04 0.25 -17.76
N ALA A 44 -16.72 0.30 -17.89
CA ALA A 44 -15.82 -0.56 -17.12
C ALA A 44 -15.88 -0.27 -15.60
N GLN A 45 -15.93 1.01 -15.22
CA GLN A 45 -16.08 1.40 -13.81
C GLN A 45 -17.42 0.97 -13.23
N SER A 46 -18.52 1.18 -13.95
CA SER A 46 -19.85 0.76 -13.49
C SER A 46 -19.95 -0.76 -13.32
N LEU A 47 -19.37 -1.55 -14.24
CA LEU A 47 -19.27 -3.00 -14.11
C LEU A 47 -18.44 -3.43 -12.89
N ALA A 48 -17.31 -2.76 -12.64
CA ALA A 48 -16.46 -3.05 -11.47
C ALA A 48 -17.19 -2.78 -10.14
N ILE A 49 -17.96 -1.69 -10.08
CA ILE A 49 -18.78 -1.33 -8.92
C ILE A 49 -19.89 -2.36 -8.70
N GLU A 50 -20.57 -2.79 -9.77
CA GLU A 50 -21.65 -3.79 -9.68
C GLU A 50 -21.12 -5.14 -9.17
N GLU A 51 -20.00 -5.61 -9.73
CA GLU A 51 -19.38 -6.87 -9.29
C GLU A 51 -18.83 -6.76 -7.87
N GLY A 52 -18.23 -5.62 -7.52
CA GLY A 52 -17.80 -5.32 -6.17
C GLY A 52 -18.95 -5.37 -5.16
N LYS A 53 -20.12 -4.86 -5.52
CA LYS A 53 -21.33 -4.92 -4.67
C LYS A 53 -21.81 -6.35 -4.44
N LYS A 54 -21.71 -7.25 -5.42
CA LYS A 54 -22.06 -8.66 -5.26
C LYS A 54 -21.10 -9.35 -4.29
N LEU A 55 -19.79 -9.16 -4.47
CA LEU A 55 -18.76 -9.68 -3.56
C LEU A 55 -18.96 -9.17 -2.13
N TYR A 56 -19.24 -7.87 -1.99
CA TYR A 56 -19.50 -7.20 -0.72
C TYR A 56 -20.70 -7.79 0.01
N SER A 57 -21.79 -8.03 -0.73
CA SER A 57 -23.04 -8.57 -0.18
C SER A 57 -22.86 -9.95 0.44
N VAL A 58 -21.94 -10.76 -0.10
CA VAL A 58 -21.66 -12.12 0.39
C VAL A 58 -20.60 -12.13 1.50
N GLY A 59 -19.56 -11.31 1.38
CA GLY A 59 -18.38 -11.41 2.25
C GLY A 59 -18.26 -10.38 3.36
N CYS A 60 -18.99 -9.26 3.30
CA CYS A 60 -18.75 -8.11 4.16
C CYS A 60 -20.02 -7.54 4.81
N ALA A 61 -21.16 -7.63 4.15
CA ALA A 61 -22.41 -6.99 4.56
C ALA A 61 -22.94 -7.44 5.93
N SER A 62 -22.60 -8.66 6.38
CA SER A 62 -23.01 -9.16 7.71
C SER A 62 -22.43 -8.33 8.86
N CYS A 63 -21.18 -7.87 8.73
CA CYS A 63 -20.52 -7.04 9.75
C CYS A 63 -20.56 -5.54 9.43
N HIS A 64 -20.52 -5.17 8.15
CA HIS A 64 -20.45 -3.77 7.72
C HIS A 64 -21.79 -3.18 7.27
N GLY A 65 -22.88 -3.96 7.30
CA GLY A 65 -24.21 -3.56 6.86
C GLY A 65 -24.37 -3.62 5.34
N THR A 66 -25.60 -3.71 4.84
CA THR A 66 -25.88 -3.89 3.40
C THR A 66 -25.43 -2.71 2.52
N GLY A 67 -25.38 -1.49 3.08
CA GLY A 67 -24.91 -0.28 2.42
C GLY A 67 -23.56 0.23 2.97
N ALA A 68 -22.79 -0.64 3.64
CA ALA A 68 -21.51 -0.30 4.25
C ALA A 68 -21.55 0.77 5.36
N GLN A 69 -22.73 1.00 5.94
CA GLN A 69 -22.96 1.97 7.01
C GLN A 69 -22.42 1.55 8.39
N GLY A 70 -21.96 0.31 8.53
CA GLY A 70 -21.51 -0.29 9.78
C GLY A 70 -22.64 -0.91 10.60
N THR A 71 -22.27 -1.78 11.54
CA THR A 71 -23.14 -2.39 12.56
C THR A 71 -22.42 -2.42 13.91
N SER A 72 -22.97 -3.11 14.91
CA SER A 72 -22.24 -3.41 16.16
C SER A 72 -21.00 -4.29 15.94
N ASP A 73 -20.99 -5.07 14.85
CA ASP A 73 -20.00 -6.12 14.60
C ASP A 73 -18.87 -5.64 13.65
N GLY A 74 -19.04 -4.47 13.04
CA GLY A 74 -18.07 -3.88 12.14
C GLY A 74 -18.30 -2.38 11.90
N PRO A 75 -17.23 -1.58 11.75
CA PRO A 75 -17.35 -0.14 11.53
C PRO A 75 -17.97 0.17 10.16
N SER A 76 -18.39 1.43 9.98
CA SER A 76 -18.72 1.95 8.65
C SER A 76 -17.51 1.88 7.71
N LEU A 77 -17.75 1.52 6.45
CA LEU A 77 -16.75 1.61 5.39
C LEU A 77 -16.99 2.81 4.46
N VAL A 78 -18.02 3.61 4.70
CA VAL A 78 -18.25 4.84 3.93
C VAL A 78 -17.10 5.82 4.20
N GLY A 79 -16.40 6.23 3.14
CA GLY A 79 -15.31 7.20 3.19
C GLY A 79 -13.94 6.64 3.61
N VAL A 80 -13.80 5.33 3.86
CA VAL A 80 -12.48 4.73 4.17
C VAL A 80 -11.54 4.70 2.97
N GLY A 81 -12.10 4.81 1.75
CA GLY A 81 -11.36 4.86 0.49
C GLY A 81 -10.93 3.49 -0.05
N SER A 82 -10.61 3.45 -1.34
CA SER A 82 -10.18 2.23 -2.03
C SER A 82 -8.83 1.71 -1.52
N ALA A 83 -7.93 2.58 -1.07
CA ALA A 83 -6.63 2.18 -0.52
C ALA A 83 -6.77 1.31 0.75
N ALA A 84 -7.75 1.63 1.60
CA ALA A 84 -7.99 0.86 2.83
C ALA A 84 -8.52 -0.54 2.49
N VAL A 85 -9.39 -0.65 1.49
CA VAL A 85 -9.90 -1.93 1.01
C VAL A 85 -8.79 -2.76 0.37
N ASP A 86 -8.01 -2.18 -0.54
CA ASP A 86 -6.87 -2.88 -1.17
C ASP A 86 -5.91 -3.39 -0.10
N PHE A 87 -5.48 -2.54 0.84
CA PHE A 87 -4.59 -2.95 1.91
C PHE A 87 -5.17 -4.07 2.77
N GLN A 88 -6.38 -3.90 3.31
CA GLN A 88 -6.94 -4.85 4.27
C GLN A 88 -7.26 -6.20 3.62
N VAL A 89 -7.77 -6.20 2.39
CA VAL A 89 -8.17 -7.42 1.68
C VAL A 89 -6.97 -8.12 1.05
N ARG A 90 -6.06 -7.37 0.40
CA ARG A 90 -4.86 -7.93 -0.26
C ARG A 90 -3.83 -8.44 0.74
N THR A 91 -3.77 -7.87 1.95
CA THR A 91 -2.96 -8.45 3.04
C THR A 91 -3.69 -9.58 3.77
N GLY A 92 -4.93 -9.89 3.38
CA GLY A 92 -5.77 -10.93 3.96
C GLY A 92 -6.30 -10.62 5.36
N ARG A 93 -6.05 -9.44 5.92
CA ARG A 93 -6.58 -9.06 7.24
C ARG A 93 -8.11 -9.09 7.24
N MET A 94 -8.71 -8.58 6.17
CA MET A 94 -10.14 -8.69 5.89
C MET A 94 -10.42 -9.69 4.76
N PRO A 95 -11.57 -10.40 4.79
CA PRO A 95 -12.54 -10.46 5.88
C PRO A 95 -11.99 -11.16 7.12
N MET A 96 -12.36 -10.71 8.32
CA MET A 96 -11.96 -11.38 9.57
C MET A 96 -12.79 -12.65 9.80
N GLN A 97 -12.16 -13.71 10.32
CA GLN A 97 -12.86 -14.94 10.70
C GLN A 97 -13.44 -14.87 12.12
N GLN A 98 -12.78 -14.11 13.01
CA GLN A 98 -13.17 -13.95 14.40
C GLN A 98 -12.70 -12.59 14.90
N GLN A 99 -13.43 -12.03 15.86
CA GLN A 99 -13.03 -10.81 16.55
C GLN A 99 -11.86 -11.11 17.49
N GLY A 100 -10.94 -10.15 17.64
CA GLY A 100 -9.77 -10.30 18.48
C GLY A 100 -9.10 -8.94 18.73
N ALA A 101 -7.96 -8.96 19.42
CA ALA A 101 -7.21 -7.74 19.74
C ALA A 101 -6.85 -6.94 18.47
N GLN A 102 -6.50 -7.64 17.39
CA GLN A 102 -6.20 -7.06 16.09
C GLN A 102 -6.32 -8.11 14.97
N ALA A 103 -6.56 -7.71 13.72
CA ALA A 103 -6.68 -8.65 12.61
C ALA A 103 -5.28 -9.12 12.12
N PRO A 104 -4.92 -10.40 12.25
CA PRO A 104 -3.64 -10.88 11.75
C PRO A 104 -3.62 -10.95 10.23
N ARG A 105 -2.42 -10.89 9.65
CA ARG A 105 -2.20 -11.20 8.23
C ARG A 105 -2.52 -12.68 8.01
N LYS A 106 -3.23 -13.00 6.94
CA LYS A 106 -3.49 -14.37 6.49
C LYS A 106 -3.46 -14.46 4.97
N LYS A 107 -3.63 -15.67 4.43
CA LYS A 107 -3.75 -15.85 2.98
C LYS A 107 -4.97 -15.06 2.47
N PRO A 108 -4.81 -14.19 1.45
CA PRO A 108 -5.94 -13.48 0.86
C PRO A 108 -6.96 -14.45 0.29
N VAL A 109 -8.25 -14.14 0.53
CA VAL A 109 -9.38 -14.95 0.03
C VAL A 109 -9.80 -14.49 -1.37
N TYR A 110 -9.67 -13.19 -1.64
CA TYR A 110 -10.01 -12.58 -2.92
C TYR A 110 -8.77 -12.43 -3.81
N THR A 111 -8.98 -12.50 -5.12
CA THR A 111 -7.96 -12.17 -6.11
C THR A 111 -7.73 -10.66 -6.18
N GLN A 112 -6.69 -10.21 -6.89
CA GLN A 112 -6.46 -8.78 -7.11
C GLN A 112 -7.66 -8.14 -7.81
N ALA A 113 -8.17 -8.74 -8.90
CA ALA A 113 -9.32 -8.20 -9.63
C ALA A 113 -10.58 -8.07 -8.75
N GLN A 114 -10.83 -9.05 -7.88
CA GLN A 114 -11.94 -9.00 -6.93
C GLN A 114 -11.72 -7.93 -5.85
N THR A 115 -10.48 -7.75 -5.41
CA THR A 115 -10.11 -6.69 -4.46
C THR A 115 -10.31 -5.32 -5.08
N ASP A 116 -9.92 -5.13 -6.35
CA ASP A 116 -10.12 -3.88 -7.09
C ASP A 116 -11.62 -3.58 -7.25
N GLN A 117 -12.43 -4.60 -7.56
CA GLN A 117 -13.90 -4.47 -7.63
C GLN A 117 -14.52 -4.07 -6.29
N LEU A 118 -14.14 -4.74 -5.19
CA LEU A 118 -14.56 -4.37 -3.83
C LEU A 118 -14.14 -2.93 -3.50
N ALA A 119 -12.92 -2.55 -3.84
CA ALA A 119 -12.39 -1.22 -3.60
C ALA A 119 -13.13 -0.14 -4.41
N ALA A 120 -13.48 -0.43 -5.67
CA ALA A 120 -14.28 0.46 -6.52
C ALA A 120 -15.70 0.65 -5.94
N TYR A 121 -16.34 -0.43 -5.49
CA TYR A 121 -17.65 -0.34 -4.85
C TYR A 121 -17.60 0.55 -3.61
N ILE A 122 -16.65 0.33 -2.69
CA ILE A 122 -16.55 1.15 -1.47
C ILE A 122 -16.20 2.61 -1.79
N ALA A 123 -15.34 2.87 -2.77
CA ALA A 123 -15.04 4.23 -3.22
C ALA A 123 -16.25 4.95 -3.83
N SER A 124 -17.20 4.21 -4.42
CA SER A 124 -18.45 4.79 -4.94
C SER A 124 -19.40 5.27 -3.83
N LEU A 125 -19.24 4.79 -2.60
CA LEU A 125 -20.10 5.14 -1.46
C LEU A 125 -19.65 6.41 -0.74
N GLY A 126 -18.42 6.87 -0.93
CA GLY A 126 -17.92 8.09 -0.31
C GLY A 126 -16.46 8.39 -0.65
N ALA A 127 -16.08 9.67 -0.55
CA ALA A 127 -14.71 10.11 -0.78
C ALA A 127 -13.76 9.56 0.28
N GLY A 128 -12.62 9.04 -0.15
CA GLY A 128 -11.56 8.55 0.72
C GLY A 128 -10.26 8.36 -0.05
N PRO A 129 -9.16 7.94 0.62
CA PRO A 129 -7.88 7.76 -0.04
C PRO A 129 -7.93 6.72 -1.16
N SER A 130 -7.43 7.10 -2.34
CA SER A 130 -7.34 6.23 -3.51
C SER A 130 -6.11 5.32 -3.44
N VAL A 131 -6.16 4.19 -4.14
CA VAL A 131 -4.99 3.29 -4.29
C VAL A 131 -3.83 4.09 -4.93
N PRO A 132 -2.61 4.04 -4.38
CA PRO A 132 -1.49 4.79 -4.93
C PRO A 132 -1.02 4.21 -6.26
N SER A 133 -0.59 5.10 -7.15
CA SER A 133 0.11 4.76 -8.39
C SER A 133 1.54 4.30 -8.12
N LYS A 134 2.13 3.55 -9.06
CA LYS A 134 3.46 2.95 -8.92
C LYS A 134 4.56 3.96 -8.62
N ASP A 135 4.49 5.16 -9.20
CA ASP A 135 5.50 6.20 -9.03
C ASP A 135 5.53 6.77 -7.60
N GLN A 136 4.40 6.70 -6.89
CA GLN A 136 4.26 7.21 -5.52
C GLN A 136 4.90 6.29 -4.48
N TYR A 137 4.92 4.97 -4.74
CA TYR A 137 5.43 3.99 -3.80
C TYR A 137 6.72 3.30 -4.26
N SER A 138 7.22 3.54 -5.48
CA SER A 138 8.52 2.98 -5.89
C SER A 138 9.64 3.54 -4.99
N PRO A 139 10.54 2.72 -4.43
CA PRO A 139 11.67 3.19 -3.64
C PRO A 139 12.67 4.01 -4.49
N ASP A 140 12.66 3.83 -5.82
CA ASP A 140 13.60 4.47 -6.74
C ASP A 140 13.58 6.00 -6.65
N GLY A 141 14.73 6.59 -6.34
CA GLY A 141 14.88 8.05 -6.25
C GLY A 141 14.32 8.67 -4.96
N GLY A 142 14.01 7.86 -3.94
CA GLY A 142 13.76 8.34 -2.59
C GLY A 142 15.07 8.73 -1.86
N ASP A 143 14.97 9.69 -0.94
CA ASP A 143 16.07 10.07 -0.05
C ASP A 143 16.08 9.18 1.19
N ILE A 144 16.97 8.18 1.21
CA ILE A 144 17.11 7.20 2.29
C ILE A 144 17.43 7.87 3.63
N ALA A 145 18.28 8.91 3.62
CA ALA A 145 18.68 9.59 4.85
C ALA A 145 17.49 10.36 5.45
N LYS A 146 16.73 11.06 4.60
CA LYS A 146 15.51 11.73 5.04
C LYS A 146 14.44 10.75 5.48
N GLY A 147 14.28 9.65 4.75
CA GLY A 147 13.37 8.56 5.09
C GLY A 147 13.66 7.97 6.47
N GLY A 148 14.94 7.72 6.76
CA GLY A 148 15.37 7.21 8.06
C GLY A 148 15.17 8.20 9.21
N GLU A 149 15.32 9.51 8.98
CA GLU A 149 14.92 10.54 9.95
C GLU A 149 13.42 10.47 10.24
N LEU A 150 12.60 10.52 9.19
CA LEU A 150 11.13 10.52 9.29
C LEU A 150 10.60 9.25 9.94
N PHE A 151 11.16 8.09 9.59
CA PHE A 151 10.74 6.81 10.16
C PHE A 151 11.08 6.73 11.65
N ARG A 152 12.28 7.17 12.06
CA ARG A 152 12.68 7.18 13.47
C ARG A 152 11.84 8.14 14.31
N THR A 153 11.43 9.28 13.77
CA THR A 153 10.61 10.25 14.50
C THR A 153 9.14 9.83 14.59
N ASN A 154 8.59 9.15 13.56
CA ASN A 154 7.14 8.93 13.46
C ASN A 154 6.71 7.46 13.62
N CYS A 155 7.58 6.48 13.35
CA CYS A 155 7.19 5.08 13.19
C CYS A 155 7.94 4.12 14.13
N ALA A 156 9.21 4.41 14.42
CA ALA A 156 10.09 3.52 15.17
C ALA A 156 9.63 3.23 16.61
N GLN A 157 8.84 4.15 17.19
CA GLN A 157 8.22 3.95 18.51
C GLN A 157 7.32 2.71 18.57
N CYS A 158 6.75 2.30 17.44
CA CYS A 158 5.94 1.08 17.34
C CYS A 158 6.66 -0.01 16.55
N HIS A 159 7.29 0.33 15.42
CA HIS A 159 7.84 -0.65 14.48
C HIS A 159 9.33 -0.97 14.68
N ASN A 160 9.98 -0.49 15.75
CA ASN A 160 11.44 -0.55 15.95
C ASN A 160 12.21 0.29 14.92
N PHE A 161 13.50 0.55 15.12
CA PHE A 161 14.33 1.45 14.31
C PHE A 161 14.47 1.00 12.86
N THR A 162 14.58 -0.31 12.62
CA THR A 162 14.67 -0.90 11.28
C THR A 162 13.38 -1.63 10.88
N GLY A 163 12.24 -1.32 11.47
CA GLY A 163 10.96 -1.92 11.03
C GLY A 163 10.73 -3.36 11.47
N LYS A 164 11.40 -3.88 12.51
CA LYS A 164 11.20 -5.26 13.02
C LYS A 164 9.90 -5.50 13.79
N GLY A 165 9.11 -4.46 14.03
CA GLY A 165 7.85 -4.54 14.78
C GLY A 165 8.05 -4.40 16.29
N GLY A 166 6.95 -4.49 17.04
CA GLY A 166 6.97 -4.26 18.48
C GLY A 166 5.64 -4.62 19.15
N ALA A 167 5.67 -4.89 20.45
CA ALA A 167 4.46 -5.15 21.23
C ALA A 167 3.73 -3.83 21.54
N LEU A 168 2.39 -3.86 21.51
CA LEU A 168 1.52 -2.79 21.99
C LEU A 168 0.65 -3.29 23.16
N SER A 169 -0.12 -2.38 23.73
CA SER A 169 -1.06 -2.67 24.81
C SER A 169 -2.18 -3.63 24.37
N ASN A 170 -2.77 -4.35 25.33
CA ASN A 170 -3.95 -5.18 25.14
C ASN A 170 -3.80 -6.28 24.07
N GLY A 171 -2.62 -6.91 23.98
CA GLY A 171 -2.36 -8.01 23.04
C GLY A 171 -2.22 -7.59 21.58
N LYS A 172 -2.16 -6.28 21.30
CA LYS A 172 -1.88 -5.73 19.98
C LYS A 172 -0.38 -5.70 19.71
N PHE A 173 0.03 -5.66 18.46
CA PHE A 173 1.43 -5.57 18.06
C PHE A 173 1.58 -4.85 16.71
N ALA A 174 2.69 -4.13 16.56
CA ALA A 174 3.14 -3.56 15.31
C ALA A 174 3.81 -4.69 14.52
N PRO A 175 3.31 -5.03 13.32
CA PRO A 175 3.92 -6.07 12.52
C PRO A 175 5.34 -5.67 12.08
N SER A 176 6.17 -6.68 11.82
CA SER A 176 7.40 -6.47 11.06
C SER A 176 7.06 -5.92 9.67
N LEU A 177 7.89 -4.98 9.22
CA LEU A 177 7.85 -4.36 7.90
C LEU A 177 8.86 -5.03 6.94
N GLU A 178 9.39 -6.19 7.33
CA GLU A 178 10.38 -6.92 6.55
C GLU A 178 9.76 -7.54 5.29
N ASP A 179 10.41 -7.31 4.14
CA ASP A 179 9.96 -7.76 2.81
C ASP A 179 8.48 -7.42 2.52
N VAL A 180 7.99 -6.30 3.05
CA VAL A 180 6.64 -5.80 2.77
C VAL A 180 6.64 -5.04 1.44
N ASP A 181 5.65 -5.33 0.59
CA ASP A 181 5.46 -4.64 -0.68
C ASP A 181 5.36 -3.12 -0.45
N PRO A 182 6.15 -2.29 -1.16
CA PRO A 182 6.12 -0.84 -1.03
C PRO A 182 4.72 -0.21 -1.17
N LYS A 183 3.85 -0.79 -2.01
CA LYS A 183 2.45 -0.36 -2.14
C LYS A 183 1.71 -0.52 -0.81
N HIS A 184 1.91 -1.63 -0.10
CA HIS A 184 1.30 -1.87 1.21
C HIS A 184 1.83 -0.91 2.27
N ILE A 185 3.12 -0.56 2.23
CA ILE A 185 3.71 0.42 3.16
C ILE A 185 3.05 1.79 2.95
N TYR A 186 2.91 2.22 1.68
CA TYR A 186 2.24 3.48 1.34
C TYR A 186 0.78 3.49 1.83
N GLU A 187 0.02 2.44 1.51
CA GLU A 187 -1.38 2.33 1.90
C GLU A 187 -1.56 2.28 3.41
N ALA A 188 -0.66 1.60 4.14
CA ALA A 188 -0.67 1.57 5.60
C ALA A 188 -0.46 2.97 6.20
N MET A 189 0.52 3.73 5.70
CA MET A 189 0.72 5.12 6.11
C MET A 189 -0.51 5.97 5.78
N GLN A 190 -1.07 5.82 4.58
CA GLN A 190 -2.18 6.64 4.12
C GLN A 190 -3.49 6.39 4.89
N THR A 191 -3.74 5.14 5.28
CA THR A 191 -5.05 4.70 5.81
C THR A 191 -5.04 4.49 7.32
N GLY A 192 -3.88 4.27 7.94
CA GLY A 192 -3.76 4.01 9.38
C GLY A 192 -4.50 2.73 9.80
N PRO A 193 -4.04 1.53 9.38
CA PRO A 193 -4.75 0.29 9.67
C PRO A 193 -4.74 -0.04 11.17
N GLN A 194 -5.90 -0.45 11.68
CA GLN A 194 -6.09 -0.91 13.07
C GLN A 194 -5.73 0.17 14.10
N ASN A 195 -4.59 0.04 14.80
CA ASN A 195 -4.16 1.00 15.82
C ASN A 195 -3.07 1.95 15.31
N MET A 196 -2.64 1.79 14.05
CA MET A 196 -1.68 2.70 13.44
C MET A 196 -2.39 4.02 13.10
N PRO A 197 -1.85 5.18 13.49
CA PRO A 197 -2.41 6.47 13.07
C PRO A 197 -2.32 6.63 11.55
N SER A 198 -3.25 7.37 10.96
CA SER A 198 -3.19 7.72 9.54
C SER A 198 -2.30 8.93 9.30
N PHE A 199 -1.53 8.88 8.22
CA PHE A 199 -0.63 9.91 7.74
C PHE A 199 -1.07 10.34 6.33
N PRO A 200 -2.14 11.13 6.19
CA PRO A 200 -2.58 11.63 4.89
C PRO A 200 -1.51 12.51 4.22
N ASP A 201 -1.64 12.73 2.91
CA ASP A 201 -0.68 13.54 2.14
C ASP A 201 -0.52 14.99 2.66
N THR A 202 -1.47 15.47 3.46
CA THR A 202 -1.42 16.76 4.14
C THR A 202 -0.48 16.78 5.36
N THR A 203 -0.26 15.64 6.02
CA THR A 203 0.66 15.51 7.17
C THR A 203 1.97 14.86 6.79
N MET A 204 1.93 13.89 5.87
CA MET A 204 3.09 13.20 5.33
C MET A 204 2.99 13.19 3.81
N SER A 205 3.70 14.11 3.16
CA SER A 205 3.67 14.26 1.71
C SER A 205 4.03 12.95 0.99
N GLN A 206 3.60 12.82 -0.26
CA GLN A 206 3.92 11.64 -1.08
C GLN A 206 5.44 11.42 -1.20
N LYS A 207 6.20 12.52 -1.31
CA LYS A 207 7.66 12.47 -1.30
C LYS A 207 8.19 11.89 0.01
N ASN A 208 7.69 12.37 1.15
CA ASN A 208 8.14 11.88 2.46
C ASN A 208 7.78 10.40 2.67
N LYS A 209 6.60 9.96 2.20
CA LYS A 209 6.22 8.54 2.21
C LYS A 209 7.17 7.70 1.36
N LYS A 210 7.50 8.18 0.16
CA LYS A 210 8.47 7.55 -0.73
C LYS A 210 9.87 7.47 -0.10
N ASP A 211 10.32 8.52 0.57
CA ASP A 211 11.59 8.54 1.29
C ASP A 211 11.59 7.47 2.42
N ILE A 212 10.50 7.35 3.19
CA ILE A 212 10.34 6.30 4.23
C ILE A 212 10.38 4.89 3.62
N ILE A 213 9.72 4.69 2.48
CA ILE A 213 9.73 3.41 1.76
C ILE A 213 11.15 3.06 1.29
N ALA A 214 11.88 4.03 0.71
CA ALA A 214 13.26 3.83 0.28
C ALA A 214 14.17 3.47 1.46
N TYR A 215 13.95 4.09 2.63
CA TYR A 215 14.66 3.70 3.85
C TYR A 215 14.38 2.26 4.27
N LEU A 216 13.13 1.83 4.28
CA LEU A 216 12.76 0.45 4.65
C LEU A 216 13.27 -0.58 3.64
N ASP A 217 13.29 -0.25 2.35
CA ASP A 217 13.86 -1.09 1.29
C ASP A 217 15.37 -1.31 1.51
N GLU A 218 16.08 -0.27 1.94
CA GLU A 218 17.52 -0.34 2.25
C GLU A 218 17.81 -1.17 3.51
N VAL A 219 17.07 -0.98 4.61
CA VAL A 219 17.46 -1.52 5.93
C VAL A 219 16.68 -2.74 6.40
N ASN A 220 15.58 -3.10 5.75
CA ASN A 220 14.64 -4.11 6.24
C ASN A 220 14.09 -5.02 5.14
N THR A 221 14.94 -5.45 4.23
CA THR A 221 14.63 -6.51 3.28
C THR A 221 15.54 -7.72 3.51
N SER A 222 15.13 -8.87 2.99
CA SER A 222 15.95 -10.08 2.92
C SER A 222 17.29 -9.89 2.19
N LYS A 223 17.44 -8.78 1.44
CA LYS A 223 18.65 -8.42 0.71
C LYS A 223 19.50 -7.37 1.43
N SER A 224 18.95 -6.72 2.46
CA SER A 224 19.67 -5.71 3.24
C SER A 224 20.91 -6.30 3.89
N GLU A 225 22.05 -5.64 3.70
CA GLU A 225 23.28 -6.06 4.35
C GLU A 225 23.21 -5.81 5.86
N SER A 226 23.89 -6.66 6.63
CA SER A 226 24.06 -6.51 8.08
C SER A 226 25.54 -6.24 8.37
N PRO A 227 25.99 -4.97 8.35
CA PRO A 227 27.37 -4.63 8.67
C PRO A 227 27.72 -5.12 10.08
N GLY A 228 28.84 -5.83 10.20
CA GLY A 228 29.29 -6.37 11.50
C GLY A 228 28.85 -7.79 11.81
N GLY A 229 28.18 -8.48 10.89
CA GLY A 229 27.90 -9.91 10.97
C GLY A 229 26.43 -10.22 11.25
N LEU A 230 26.15 -11.12 12.19
CA LEU A 230 24.80 -11.60 12.46
C LEU A 230 23.92 -10.48 13.04
N ASN A 231 22.78 -10.21 12.39
CA ASN A 231 21.80 -9.19 12.82
C ASN A 231 21.07 -9.58 14.14
N LEU A 232 21.05 -10.87 14.51
CA LEU A 232 20.35 -11.38 15.70
C LEU A 232 18.89 -10.87 15.82
N GLY A 233 18.21 -10.76 14.67
CA GLY A 233 16.83 -10.29 14.58
C GLY A 233 16.64 -8.77 14.61
N GLY A 234 17.70 -7.96 14.73
CA GLY A 234 17.61 -6.49 14.66
C GLY A 234 16.87 -5.83 15.82
N LEU A 235 16.76 -6.52 16.95
CA LEU A 235 16.08 -6.05 18.17
C LEU A 235 17.04 -5.39 19.17
N GLY A 236 18.34 -5.34 18.85
CA GLY A 236 19.39 -4.70 19.64
C GLY A 236 19.73 -5.47 20.92
N PRO A 237 19.85 -4.78 22.08
CA PRO A 237 20.55 -5.31 23.26
C PRO A 237 19.90 -6.56 23.88
N VAL A 238 18.61 -6.81 23.62
CA VAL A 238 17.92 -7.97 24.16
C VAL A 238 18.39 -9.26 23.49
N SER A 239 18.37 -9.31 22.16
CA SER A 239 18.79 -10.51 21.42
C SER A 239 20.31 -10.66 21.44
N GLU A 240 21.05 -9.56 21.34
CA GLU A 240 22.50 -9.52 21.51
C GLU A 240 22.92 -9.98 22.91
N GLY A 241 22.23 -9.51 23.95
CA GLY A 241 22.50 -9.90 25.34
C GLY A 241 22.23 -11.38 25.59
N LEU A 242 21.12 -11.91 25.07
CA LEU A 242 20.82 -13.34 25.15
C LEU A 242 21.88 -14.19 24.42
N PHE A 243 22.28 -13.76 23.22
CA PHE A 243 23.33 -14.44 22.47
C PHE A 243 24.67 -14.41 23.22
N GLY A 244 25.06 -13.25 23.73
CA GLY A 244 26.27 -13.09 24.55
C GLY A 244 26.24 -13.93 25.82
N TRP A 245 25.09 -14.06 26.47
CA TRP A 245 24.93 -14.88 27.68
C TRP A 245 25.02 -16.38 27.38
N ILE A 246 24.35 -16.86 26.32
CA ILE A 246 24.38 -18.29 25.98
C ILE A 246 25.75 -18.69 25.41
N PHE A 247 26.23 -17.97 24.40
CA PHE A 247 27.42 -18.38 23.65
C PHE A 247 28.70 -17.76 24.19
N GLY A 248 28.67 -16.47 24.53
CA GLY A 248 29.84 -15.77 25.07
C GLY A 248 30.19 -16.29 26.46
N LEU A 249 29.29 -16.13 27.43
CA LEU A 249 29.52 -16.60 28.80
C LEU A 249 29.58 -18.13 28.87
N GLY A 250 28.76 -18.85 28.09
CA GLY A 250 28.84 -20.30 27.99
C GLY A 250 30.22 -20.80 27.53
N ALA A 251 30.81 -20.17 26.51
CA ALA A 251 32.17 -20.50 26.06
C ALA A 251 33.24 -20.20 27.12
N LEU A 252 33.12 -19.06 27.81
CA LEU A 252 34.05 -18.71 28.90
C LEU A 252 33.99 -19.71 30.05
N ILE A 253 32.79 -20.16 30.45
CA ILE A 253 32.60 -21.18 31.49
C ILE A 253 33.21 -22.52 31.03
N ALA A 254 32.95 -22.93 29.79
CA ALA A 254 33.49 -24.17 29.23
C ALA A 254 35.04 -24.15 29.21
N LEU A 255 35.63 -23.02 28.81
CA LEU A 255 37.08 -22.83 28.83
C LEU A 255 37.64 -22.84 30.26
N ALA A 256 36.98 -22.18 31.21
CA ALA A 256 37.40 -22.19 32.61
C ALA A 256 37.40 -23.60 33.21
N ILE A 257 36.34 -24.38 32.94
CA ILE A 257 36.25 -25.80 33.34
C ILE A 257 37.37 -26.62 32.69
N TRP A 258 37.61 -26.43 31.38
CA TRP A 258 38.65 -27.14 30.65
C TRP A 258 40.05 -26.85 31.21
N VAL A 259 40.36 -25.57 31.47
CA VAL A 259 41.63 -25.16 32.09
C VAL A 259 41.77 -25.81 33.47
N ALA A 260 40.78 -25.65 34.35
CA ALA A 260 40.81 -26.22 35.69
C ALA A 260 41.01 -27.75 35.69
N ALA A 261 40.35 -28.46 34.79
CA ALA A 261 40.48 -29.91 34.64
C ALA A 261 41.88 -30.35 34.17
N ARG A 262 42.57 -29.56 33.34
CA ARG A 262 43.94 -29.86 32.89
C ARG A 262 44.99 -29.53 33.93
N THR A 263 44.84 -28.42 34.67
CA THR A 263 45.79 -28.05 35.75
C THR A 263 45.73 -29.04 36.92
N ALA A 264 44.54 -29.56 37.25
CA ALA A 264 44.38 -30.59 38.28
C ALA A 264 45.04 -31.93 37.93
N LYS A 265 45.11 -32.30 36.65
CA LYS A 265 45.83 -33.49 36.17
C LYS A 265 47.36 -33.32 36.23
N ALA A 266 47.88 -32.11 36.00
CA ALA A 266 49.31 -31.84 36.04
C ALA A 266 49.91 -31.94 37.46
N LYS A 267 49.10 -31.75 38.51
CA LYS A 267 49.54 -31.81 39.92
C LYS A 267 49.61 -33.23 40.52
N LYS A 268 49.19 -34.25 39.76
CA LYS A 268 49.19 -35.67 40.17
C LYS A 268 50.29 -36.52 39.53
N SER A 269 51.22 -35.89 38.79
CA SER A 269 52.49 -36.47 38.33
C SER A 269 53.63 -35.89 39.14
#